data_AF-A0A9E7F5J8-F1
#
_entry.id   AF-A0A9E7F5J8-F1
#
_cell.length_a   1.000
_cell.length_b   1.000
_cell.length_c   1.000
_cell.angle_alpha   90.00
_cell.angle_beta   90.00
_cell.angle_gamma   90.00
#
_symmetry.space_group_name_H-M   'P 1'
#
loop_
_entity.id
_entity.type
_entity.pdbx_description
1 polymer ?
#
loop_
_entity_poly.entity_id
_entity_poly.type
_entity_poly.pdbx_seq_one_letter_code
_entity_poly.pdbx_strand_id
1 'polypeptide(L)' 'MEMGYFCNEWSRFTCEDPNKFVFWDSVHPSESLNRIFANQTLRTSLAEFL' A
#
# COMPACT_ATOMS: atom_id res chain seq x y z
N MET A 1 -5.76 -11.84 0.43
CA MET A 1 -4.89 -12.93 -0.06
C MET A 1 -3.97 -12.28 -1.06
N GLU A 2 -2.69 -12.14 -0.74
CA GLU A 2 -1.69 -11.61 -1.68
C GLU A 2 -1.71 -12.45 -2.96
N MET A 3 -1.93 -11.82 -4.11
CA MET A 3 -1.95 -12.45 -5.43
C MET A 3 -0.59 -12.25 -6.10
N GLY A 4 0.32 -13.21 -5.87
CA GLY A 4 1.66 -13.23 -6.45
C GLY A 4 2.65 -14.03 -5.61
N TYR A 5 3.94 -13.92 -5.92
CA TYR A 5 4.99 -14.39 -5.01
C TYR A 5 4.90 -13.60 -3.69
N PHE A 6 5.00 -14.28 -2.54
CA PHE A 6 5.00 -13.62 -1.25
C PHE A 6 6.11 -12.57 -1.21
N CYS A 7 5.75 -11.30 -1.12
CA CYS A 7 6.72 -10.21 -1.06
C CYS A 7 7.30 -10.14 0.36
N ASN A 8 8.51 -10.66 0.50
CA ASN A 8 9.33 -10.66 1.70
C ASN A 8 10.80 -10.65 1.28
N GLU A 9 11.72 -10.55 2.25
CA GLU A 9 13.16 -10.49 1.96
C GLU A 9 13.71 -11.75 1.25
N TRP A 10 12.97 -12.85 1.24
CA TRP A 10 13.34 -14.08 0.55
C TRP A 10 12.82 -14.15 -0.89
N SER A 11 11.97 -13.20 -1.31
CA SER A 11 11.44 -13.13 -2.67
C SER A 11 12.42 -12.38 -3.57
N ARG A 12 13.16 -13.14 -4.40
CA ARG A 12 14.16 -12.61 -5.34
C ARG A 12 13.60 -11.62 -6.38
N PHE A 13 12.28 -11.47 -6.47
CA PHE A 13 11.60 -10.63 -7.45
C PHE A 13 10.87 -9.43 -6.82
N THR A 14 10.97 -9.22 -5.51
CA THR A 14 10.42 -8.03 -4.88
C THR A 14 11.29 -6.81 -5.20
N CYS A 15 10.65 -5.68 -5.51
CA CYS A 15 11.34 -4.43 -5.82
C CYS A 15 12.16 -3.94 -4.61
N GLU A 16 13.34 -3.37 -4.87
CA GLU A 16 14.26 -2.87 -3.83
C GLU A 16 13.65 -1.71 -3.00
N ASP A 17 12.84 -0.87 -3.64
CA ASP A 17 12.14 0.23 -2.98
C ASP A 17 10.63 0.19 -3.31
N PRO A 18 9.80 -0.38 -2.43
CA PRO A 18 8.37 -0.52 -2.66
C PRO A 18 7.60 0.81 -2.59
N ASN A 19 8.19 1.87 -2.02
CA ASN A 19 7.51 3.15 -1.87
C ASN A 19 7.33 3.90 -3.20
N LYS A 20 8.10 3.52 -4.23
CA LYS A 20 8.03 4.10 -5.58
C LYS A 20 6.90 3.52 -6.43
N PHE A 21 6.23 2.48 -5.97
CA PHE A 21 5.20 1.77 -6.72
C PHE A 21 3.81 1.98 -6.09
N VAL A 22 2.81 2.07 -6.96
CA VAL A 22 1.39 2.25 -6.58
C VAL A 22 0.81 0.97 -5.99
N PHE A 23 1.25 -0.18 -6.50
CA PHE A 23 0.76 -1.50 -6.13
C PHE A 23 1.87 -2.32 -5.49
N TRP A 24 1.48 -3.15 -4.53
CA TRP A 24 2.33 -4.13 -3.88
C TRP A 24 2.34 -5.46 -4.65
N ASP A 25 1.17 -5.88 -5.13
CA ASP A 25 1.01 -7.02 -6.02
C ASP A 25 0.02 -6.67 -7.16
N SER A 26 -0.55 -7.68 -7.83
CA SER A 26 -1.47 -7.45 -8.96
C SER A 26 -2.77 -6.71 -8.63
N VAL A 27 -3.18 -6.64 -7.35
CA VAL A 27 -4.48 -6.07 -6.96
C VAL A 27 -4.47 -5.28 -5.64
N HIS A 28 -3.46 -5.40 -4.79
CA HIS A 28 -3.35 -4.67 -3.53
C HIS A 28 -2.51 -3.39 -3.67
N PRO A 29 -3.01 -2.24 -3.15
CA PRO A 29 -2.21 -1.02 -3.02
C PRO A 29 -0.94 -1.23 -2.20
N SER A 30 0.11 -0.49 -2.54
CA SER A 30 1.30 -0.40 -1.69
C SER A 30 1.00 0.27 -0.35
N GLU A 31 1.86 0.05 0.64
CA GLU A 31 1.75 0.74 1.94
C GLU A 31 1.78 2.26 1.77
N SER A 32 2.64 2.78 0.89
CA SER A 32 2.75 4.22 0.62
C SER A 32 1.44 4.78 0.10
N LEU A 33 0.75 4.08 -0.80
CA LEU A 33 -0.57 4.50 -1.28
C LEU A 33 -1.65 4.38 -0.21
N ASN A 34 -1.65 3.30 0.59
CA ASN A 34 -2.57 3.15 1.71
C ASN A 34 -2.45 4.28 2.73
N ARG A 35 -1.24 4.77 3.01
CA ARG A 35 -1.02 5.94 3.88
C ARG A 35 -1.63 7.21 3.32
N ILE A 36 -1.53 7.43 2.00
CA ILE A 36 -2.15 8.58 1.33
C ILE A 36 -3.67 8.49 1.46
N PHE A 37 -4.28 7.34 1.16
CA PHE A 37 -5.72 7.15 1.32
C PHE A 37 -6.18 7.34 2.75
N ALA A 38 -5.49 6.73 3.73
CA ALA A 38 -5.82 6.90 5.14
C ALA A 38 -5.79 8.37 5.56
N ASN A 39 -4.74 9.12 5.19
CA ASN A 39 -4.63 10.55 5.51
C ASN A 39 -5.76 11.36 4.86
N GLN A 40 -6.09 11.09 3.59
CA GLN A 40 -7.19 11.74 2.90
C GLN A 40 -8.53 11.44 3.60
N THR A 41 -8.82 10.17 3.88
CA THR A 41 -10.05 9.75 4.57
C THR A 41 -10.18 10.37 5.95
N LEU A 42 -9.09 10.40 6.74
CA LEU A 42 -9.08 11.04 8.05
C LEU A 42 -9.37 12.54 7.95
N ARG A 43 -8.79 13.22 6.94
CA ARG A 43 -9.00 14.65 6.71
C ARG A 43 -10.40 15.00 6.22
N THR A 44 -11.01 14.18 5.38
CA THR A 44 -12.29 14.52 4.74
C THR A 44 -13.49 13.94 5.45
N SER A 45 -13.37 12.72 5.97
CA SER A 45 -14.51 11.94 6.44
C SER A 45 -14.53 11.81 7.95
N LEU A 46 -13.36 11.73 8.60
CA LEU A 46 -13.31 11.74 10.07
C LEU A 46 -13.43 13.16 10.65
N ALA A 47 -13.14 14.19 9.86
CA ALA A 47 -13.38 15.58 10.24
C ALA A 47 -14.86 15.88 10.51
N GLU A 48 -15.81 15.07 10.01
CA GLU A 48 -17.23 15.22 10.34
C GLU A 48 -17.59 14.69 11.74
N PHE A 49 -16.72 13.86 12.34
CA PHE A 49 -16.94 13.21 13.63
C PHE A 49 -16.07 13.78 14.78
N LEU A 50 -15.24 14.79 14.49
CA LEU A 50 -14.42 15.54 15.44
C LEU A 50 -15.00 16.94 15.67
#